data_AF-A0A2A2D1F8-F1
#
_entry.id   AF-A0A2A2D1F8-F1
#
_cell.length_a   1.000
_cell.length_b   1.000
_cell.length_c   1.000
_cell.angle_alpha   90.00
_cell.angle_beta   90.00
_cell.angle_gamma   90.00
#
_symmetry.space_group_name_H-M   'P 1'
#
loop_
_entity.id
_entity.type
_entity.pdbx_description
1 polymer ?
#
loop_
_entity_poly.entity_id
_entity_poly.type
_entity_poly.pdbx_seq_one_letter_code
_entity_poly.pdbx_strand_id
1 'polypeptide(L)'
;MGTAAYVIANGARRYRASEAVGGKTLDVVHNEDVAKSRADFLDAVLSENNDREDLDPIERALGIETMVNELGGADKVAEHYGKTKGWVGQQRKLLKLTIDLQAVVSSGDMPVRIARDIAGLPAAEQQPVWEAEQQRRAAAVRAQRQKRSPKETQQQGPSRFTAVNQKKLAPELTPSGEAPTERPPGLPTQTSTGGAIRSSNGYRTCGARAS
;
A
#
# COMPACT_ATOMS: atom_id res chain seq x y z
N MET A 1 -6.37 30.54 -3.13
CA MET A 1 -6.71 29.81 -1.90
C MET A 1 -8.15 30.10 -1.52
N GLY A 2 -8.81 29.22 -0.75
CA GLY A 2 -10.06 29.57 -0.07
C GLY A 2 -9.79 30.44 1.17
N THR A 3 -10.85 30.92 1.82
CA THR A 3 -10.79 31.79 3.01
C THR A 3 -10.60 31.03 4.34
N ALA A 4 -10.19 29.76 4.29
CA ALA A 4 -10.00 28.92 5.48
C ALA A 4 -8.66 29.23 6.16
N ALA A 5 -8.69 29.41 7.49
CA ALA A 5 -7.49 29.67 8.30
C ALA A 5 -6.57 28.45 8.45
N TYR A 6 -7.11 27.24 8.28
CA TYR A 6 -6.39 25.97 8.35
C TYR A 6 -6.88 25.03 7.25
N VAL A 7 -6.01 24.16 6.76
CA VAL A 7 -6.35 23.08 5.83
C VAL A 7 -5.82 21.77 6.38
N ILE A 8 -6.64 20.72 6.36
CA ILE A 8 -6.24 19.38 6.80
C ILE A 8 -5.35 18.79 5.70
N ALA A 9 -4.07 18.57 6.00
CA ALA A 9 -3.20 17.80 5.13
C ALA A 9 -3.54 16.30 5.24
N ASN A 10 -3.28 15.71 6.42
CA ASN A 10 -3.38 14.26 6.64
C ASN A 10 -4.46 13.95 7.69
N GLY A 11 -5.02 12.74 7.65
CA GLY A 11 -5.92 12.26 8.72
C GLY A 11 -7.40 12.67 8.61
N ALA A 12 -7.89 13.06 7.43
CA ALA A 12 -9.28 13.46 7.20
C ALA A 12 -10.37 12.45 7.67
N ARG A 13 -10.03 11.16 7.81
CA ARG A 13 -10.91 10.15 8.44
C ARG A 13 -11.07 10.35 9.95
N ARG A 14 -10.02 10.76 10.67
CA ARG A 14 -10.07 11.07 12.11
C ARG A 14 -10.87 12.35 12.35
N TYR A 15 -10.68 13.36 11.49
CA TYR A 15 -11.48 14.58 11.53
C TYR A 15 -12.97 14.30 11.36
N ARG A 16 -13.37 13.60 10.27
CA ARG A 16 -14.78 13.21 10.05
C ARG A 16 -15.36 12.36 11.19
N ALA A 17 -14.55 11.51 11.82
CA ALA A 17 -14.99 10.75 13.00
C ALA A 17 -15.20 11.64 14.25
N SER A 18 -14.33 12.63 14.49
CA SER A 18 -14.49 13.63 15.55
C SER A 18 -15.75 14.49 15.32
N GLU A 19 -15.99 14.90 14.08
CA GLU A 19 -17.16 15.67 13.67
C GLU A 19 -18.46 14.89 13.91
N ALA A 20 -18.50 13.61 13.51
CA ALA A 20 -19.64 12.71 13.69
C ALA A 20 -19.99 12.42 15.16
N VAL A 21 -19.08 12.61 16.12
CA VAL A 21 -19.35 12.50 17.57
C VAL A 21 -19.55 13.87 18.25
N GLY A 22 -19.60 14.97 17.49
CA GLY A 22 -19.75 16.32 18.03
C GLY A 22 -18.51 16.84 18.77
N GLY A 23 -17.33 16.30 18.47
CA GLY A 23 -16.06 16.67 19.09
C GLY A 23 -15.66 18.11 18.77
N LYS A 24 -15.81 19.01 19.74
CA LYS A 24 -15.58 20.46 19.59
C LYS A 24 -14.13 20.88 19.40
N THR A 25 -13.19 20.00 19.73
CA THR A 25 -11.73 20.22 19.70
C THR A 25 -11.04 18.94 19.27
N LEU A 26 -10.02 19.05 18.42
CA LEU A 26 -9.19 17.93 17.98
C LEU A 26 -7.72 18.32 18.11
N ASP A 27 -6.91 17.47 18.73
CA ASP A 27 -5.46 17.69 18.81
C ASP A 27 -4.83 17.54 17.42
N VAL A 28 -4.13 18.58 16.97
CA VAL A 28 -3.50 18.66 15.65
C VAL A 28 -2.06 19.13 15.76
N VAL A 29 -1.20 18.63 14.87
CA VAL A 29 0.16 19.15 14.70
C VAL A 29 0.11 20.23 13.62
N HIS A 30 0.31 21.48 14.00
CA HIS A 30 0.51 22.57 13.03
C HIS A 30 1.92 22.46 12.45
N ASN A 31 2.05 22.54 11.12
CA ASN A 31 3.34 22.49 10.45
C ASN A 31 3.34 23.42 9.23
N GLU A 32 3.90 24.62 9.42
CA GLU A 32 3.94 25.69 8.42
C GLU A 32 4.97 25.41 7.31
N ASP A 33 6.00 24.60 7.60
CA ASP A 33 7.04 24.23 6.63
C ASP A 33 6.50 23.47 5.41
N VAL A 34 5.33 22.84 5.56
CA VAL A 34 4.59 22.06 4.54
C VAL A 34 3.79 22.96 3.59
N ALA A 35 3.53 24.22 3.97
CA ALA A 35 2.63 25.11 3.26
C ALA A 35 3.32 26.35 2.64
N LYS A 36 4.66 26.29 2.49
CA LYS A 36 5.49 27.36 1.91
C LYS A 36 5.01 27.83 0.54
N SER A 37 4.53 26.90 -0.28
CA SER A 37 3.77 27.15 -1.49
C SER A 37 2.58 26.20 -1.60
N ARG A 38 1.68 26.47 -2.56
CA ARG A 38 0.57 25.55 -2.87
C ARG A 38 1.07 24.21 -3.42
N ALA A 39 2.20 24.20 -4.12
CA ALA A 39 2.82 22.98 -4.62
C ALA A 39 3.33 22.10 -3.47
N ASP A 40 4.02 22.68 -2.49
CA ASP A 40 4.53 21.93 -1.31
C ASP A 40 3.38 21.31 -0.50
N PHE A 41 2.29 22.06 -0.30
CA PHE A 41 1.12 21.56 0.42
C PHE A 41 0.45 20.40 -0.32
N LEU A 42 0.24 20.54 -1.63
CA LEU A 42 -0.36 19.48 -2.45
C LEU A 42 0.55 18.26 -2.57
N ASP A 43 1.86 18.46 -2.66
CA ASP A 43 2.85 17.38 -2.64
C ASP A 43 2.83 16.62 -1.32
N ALA A 44 2.76 17.29 -0.17
CA ALA A 44 2.68 16.60 1.12
C ALA A 44 1.40 15.74 1.27
N VAL A 45 0.26 16.23 0.77
CA VAL A 45 -1.00 15.49 0.74
C VAL A 45 -0.94 14.31 -0.25
N LEU A 46 -0.28 14.50 -1.40
CA LEU A 46 -0.19 13.48 -2.45
C LEU A 46 0.89 12.42 -2.17
N SER A 47 2.05 12.79 -1.62
CA SER A 47 3.22 11.93 -1.43
C SER A 47 3.03 10.87 -0.35
N GLU A 48 2.38 11.18 0.78
CA GLU A 48 1.97 10.17 1.79
C GLU A 48 1.15 9.03 1.15
N ASN A 49 0.42 9.34 0.08
CA ASN A 49 -0.51 8.43 -0.56
C ASN A 49 0.02 7.83 -1.89
N ASN A 50 0.84 8.56 -2.66
CA ASN A 50 1.24 8.16 -4.01
C ASN A 50 2.07 6.88 -4.05
N ASP A 51 3.01 6.72 -3.11
CA ASP A 51 3.89 5.56 -3.04
C ASP A 51 3.22 4.35 -2.34
N ARG A 52 1.94 4.46 -1.93
CA ARG A 52 1.13 3.33 -1.46
C ARG A 52 0.53 2.55 -2.62
N GLU A 53 0.63 1.23 -2.58
CA GLU A 53 0.02 0.35 -3.58
C GLU A 53 -1.53 0.35 -3.54
N ASP A 54 -2.14 0.80 -2.43
CA ASP A 54 -3.60 0.82 -2.23
C ASP A 54 -4.29 2.17 -2.52
N LEU A 55 -3.56 3.21 -2.97
CA LEU A 55 -4.20 4.46 -3.44
C LEU A 55 -4.92 4.26 -4.78
N ASP A 56 -6.16 4.74 -4.84
CA ASP A 56 -7.02 4.77 -6.03
C ASP A 56 -6.27 5.35 -7.26
N PRO A 57 -6.23 4.63 -8.40
CA PRO A 57 -5.62 5.11 -9.64
C PRO A 57 -6.18 6.45 -10.15
N ILE A 58 -7.46 6.75 -9.90
CA ILE A 58 -8.13 7.98 -10.31
C ILE A 58 -7.78 9.14 -9.36
N GLU A 59 -7.79 8.93 -8.03
CA GLU A 59 -7.32 9.95 -7.08
C GLU A 59 -5.85 10.32 -7.34
N ARG A 60 -4.99 9.32 -7.58
CA ARG A 60 -3.59 9.54 -7.99
C ARG A 60 -3.51 10.35 -9.28
N ALA A 61 -4.33 10.04 -10.28
CA ALA A 61 -4.34 10.77 -11.56
C ALA A 61 -4.79 12.23 -11.40
N LEU A 62 -5.81 12.50 -10.57
CA LEU A 62 -6.28 13.85 -10.23
C LEU A 62 -5.21 14.67 -9.47
N GLY A 63 -4.52 14.04 -8.51
CA GLY A 63 -3.40 14.66 -7.80
C GLY A 63 -2.26 15.04 -8.75
N ILE A 64 -1.86 14.12 -9.64
CA ILE A 64 -0.83 14.37 -10.65
C ILE A 64 -1.24 15.43 -11.68
N GLU A 65 -2.51 15.48 -12.11
CA GLU A 65 -3.03 16.57 -12.95
C GLU A 65 -2.92 17.92 -12.24
N THR A 66 -3.27 17.97 -10.94
CA THR A 66 -3.15 19.18 -10.12
C THR A 66 -1.69 19.65 -10.02
N MET A 67 -0.75 18.73 -9.74
CA MET A 67 0.68 19.05 -9.69
C MET A 67 1.25 19.49 -11.05
N VAL A 68 0.73 18.98 -12.17
CA VAL A 68 1.12 19.45 -13.52
C VAL A 68 0.70 20.90 -13.74
N ASN A 69 -0.44 21.32 -13.20
CA ASN A 69 -0.90 22.70 -13.26
C ASN A 69 -0.09 23.62 -12.33
N GLU A 70 0.24 23.20 -11.11
CA GLU A 70 1.04 24.03 -10.18
C GLU A 70 2.50 24.19 -10.62
N LEU A 71 3.18 23.10 -10.99
CA LEU A 71 4.57 23.17 -11.46
C LEU A 71 4.66 23.70 -12.91
N GLY A 72 3.55 23.72 -13.65
CA GLY A 72 3.48 24.22 -15.02
C GLY A 72 4.15 23.28 -16.04
N GLY A 73 4.00 21.96 -15.88
CA GLY A 73 4.47 20.99 -16.87
C GLY A 73 4.70 19.57 -16.34
N ALA A 74 4.41 18.58 -17.20
CA ALA A 74 4.61 17.16 -16.91
C ALA A 74 6.09 16.75 -16.72
N ASP A 75 7.03 17.52 -17.29
CA ASP A 75 8.46 17.28 -17.11
C ASP A 75 8.92 17.62 -15.69
N LYS A 76 8.49 18.77 -15.14
CA LYS A 76 8.82 19.17 -13.77
C LYS A 76 8.18 18.24 -12.74
N VAL A 77 6.96 17.75 -12.99
CA VAL A 77 6.32 16.73 -12.13
C VAL A 77 7.08 15.41 -12.19
N ALA A 78 7.61 15.02 -13.35
CA ALA A 78 8.43 13.82 -13.46
C ALA A 78 9.74 13.96 -12.67
N GLU A 79 10.42 15.10 -12.80
CA GLU A 79 11.62 15.47 -12.03
C GLU A 79 11.35 15.47 -10.51
N HIS A 80 10.30 16.18 -10.07
CA HIS A 80 9.91 16.33 -8.66
C HIS A 80 9.65 14.98 -7.97
N TYR A 81 8.92 14.06 -8.63
CA TYR A 81 8.64 12.73 -8.07
C TYR A 81 9.68 11.66 -8.39
N GLY A 82 10.79 12.01 -9.06
CA GLY A 82 11.81 11.04 -9.50
C GLY A 82 11.26 9.96 -10.44
N LYS A 83 10.23 10.28 -11.24
CA LYS A 83 9.60 9.36 -12.21
C LYS A 83 9.90 9.84 -13.65
N THR A 84 9.31 9.19 -14.66
CA THR A 84 9.47 9.61 -16.06
C THR A 84 8.28 10.46 -16.53
N LYS A 85 8.49 11.33 -17.52
CA LYS A 85 7.41 12.04 -18.25
C LYS A 85 6.33 11.06 -18.75
N GLY A 86 6.75 9.87 -19.18
CA GLY A 86 5.87 8.78 -19.60
C GLY A 86 5.01 8.21 -18.45
N TRP A 87 5.51 8.16 -17.21
CA TRP A 87 4.70 7.79 -16.05
C TRP A 87 3.63 8.85 -15.75
N VAL A 88 4.01 10.13 -15.73
CA VAL A 88 3.07 11.26 -15.54
C VAL A 88 1.96 11.22 -16.61
N GLY A 89 2.33 11.06 -17.89
CA GLY A 89 1.39 10.93 -18.99
C GLY A 89 0.45 9.71 -18.89
N GLN A 90 0.90 8.61 -18.26
CA GLN A 90 0.07 7.42 -18.04
C GLN A 90 -0.97 7.61 -16.92
N GLN A 91 -0.64 8.33 -15.85
CA GLN A 91 -1.62 8.69 -14.81
C GLN A 91 -2.69 9.60 -15.42
N ARG A 92 -2.27 10.71 -16.05
CA ARG A 92 -3.17 11.66 -16.72
C ARG A 92 -4.06 11.03 -17.80
N LYS A 93 -3.63 9.93 -18.43
CA LYS A 93 -4.45 9.23 -19.44
C LYS A 93 -5.74 8.67 -18.82
N LEU A 94 -5.73 8.24 -17.56
CA LEU A 94 -6.93 7.68 -16.90
C LEU A 94 -8.09 8.69 -16.82
N LEU A 95 -7.78 10.00 -16.71
CA LEU A 95 -8.78 11.07 -16.68
C LEU A 95 -9.51 11.28 -18.03
N LYS A 96 -9.11 10.56 -19.08
CA LYS A 96 -9.81 10.54 -20.39
C LYS A 96 -10.90 9.48 -20.49
N LEU A 97 -11.09 8.67 -19.46
CA LEU A 97 -12.22 7.75 -19.36
C LEU A 97 -13.52 8.52 -19.10
N THR A 98 -14.66 7.98 -19.55
CA THR A 98 -15.98 8.42 -19.09
C THR A 98 -16.08 8.28 -17.55
N ILE A 99 -16.91 9.11 -16.91
CA ILE A 99 -17.03 9.14 -15.44
C ILE A 99 -17.42 7.77 -14.88
N ASP A 100 -18.30 7.04 -15.57
CA ASP A 100 -18.71 5.69 -15.18
C ASP A 100 -17.52 4.71 -15.20
N LEU A 101 -16.66 4.78 -16.22
CA LEU A 101 -15.46 3.94 -16.30
C LEU A 101 -14.36 4.37 -15.34
N GLN A 102 -14.28 5.65 -14.96
CA GLN A 102 -13.42 6.09 -13.86
C GLN A 102 -13.86 5.44 -12.54
N ALA A 103 -15.17 5.36 -12.26
CA ALA A 103 -15.68 4.66 -11.08
C ALA A 103 -15.38 3.15 -11.08
N VAL A 104 -15.40 2.49 -12.25
CA VAL A 104 -15.03 1.06 -12.40
C VAL A 104 -13.50 0.83 -12.28
N VAL A 105 -12.67 1.84 -12.53
CA VAL A 105 -11.24 1.80 -12.21
C VAL A 105 -10.99 2.03 -10.72
N SER A 106 -11.71 2.98 -10.11
CA SER A 106 -11.69 3.28 -8.67
C SER A 106 -12.10 2.06 -7.81
N SER A 107 -13.13 1.30 -8.24
CA SER A 107 -13.53 0.06 -7.58
C SER A 107 -12.53 -1.10 -7.71
N GLY A 108 -11.56 -0.99 -8.62
CA GLY A 108 -10.59 -2.04 -8.95
C GLY A 108 -11.10 -3.11 -9.93
N ASP A 109 -12.35 -3.05 -10.38
CA ASP A 109 -12.94 -4.03 -11.33
C ASP A 109 -12.24 -3.99 -12.70
N MET A 110 -11.82 -2.80 -13.14
CA MET A 110 -11.02 -2.57 -14.34
C MET A 110 -9.52 -2.44 -14.00
N PRO A 111 -8.66 -3.39 -14.41
CA PRO A 111 -7.22 -3.27 -14.24
C PRO A 111 -6.65 -2.06 -14.97
N VAL A 112 -5.78 -1.29 -14.30
CA VAL A 112 -5.15 -0.04 -14.78
C VAL A 112 -4.42 -0.17 -16.12
N ARG A 113 -4.06 -1.38 -16.56
CA ARG A 113 -3.58 -1.64 -17.93
C ARG A 113 -4.70 -1.46 -18.96
N ILE A 114 -5.80 -2.20 -18.82
CA ILE A 114 -6.97 -2.12 -19.69
C ILE A 114 -7.54 -0.69 -19.68
N ALA A 115 -7.61 -0.07 -18.51
CA ALA A 115 -8.02 1.32 -18.35
C ALA A 115 -7.21 2.30 -19.22
N ARG A 116 -5.88 2.20 -19.21
CA ARG A 116 -5.01 3.03 -20.06
C ARG A 116 -5.19 2.73 -21.54
N ASP A 117 -5.50 1.49 -21.92
CA ASP A 117 -5.72 1.14 -23.32
C ASP A 117 -7.05 1.75 -23.82
N ILE A 118 -8.15 1.54 -23.09
CA ILE A 118 -9.50 2.08 -23.36
C ILE A 118 -9.51 3.62 -23.36
N ALA A 119 -8.77 4.26 -22.45
CA ALA A 119 -8.64 5.73 -22.39
C ALA A 119 -7.89 6.37 -23.59
N GLY A 120 -7.52 5.58 -24.60
CA GLY A 120 -7.09 6.08 -25.91
C GLY A 120 -8.23 6.31 -26.91
N LEU A 121 -9.43 5.79 -26.63
CA LEU A 121 -10.56 5.75 -27.58
C LEU A 121 -11.53 6.93 -27.40
N PRO A 122 -12.29 7.30 -28.44
CA PRO A 122 -13.42 8.23 -28.32
C PRO A 122 -14.42 7.77 -27.26
N ALA A 123 -15.00 8.70 -26.49
CA ALA A 123 -15.83 8.40 -25.32
C ALA A 123 -16.99 7.42 -25.61
N ALA A 124 -17.59 7.49 -26.81
CA ALA A 124 -18.67 6.60 -27.24
C ALA A 124 -18.23 5.12 -27.47
N GLU A 125 -16.94 4.88 -27.73
CA GLU A 125 -16.40 3.53 -27.95
C GLU A 125 -15.91 2.86 -26.66
N GLN A 126 -15.62 3.66 -25.62
CA GLN A 126 -14.97 3.16 -24.40
C GLN A 126 -15.82 2.11 -23.66
N GLN A 127 -17.12 2.36 -23.51
CA GLN A 127 -18.04 1.46 -22.81
C GLN A 127 -18.27 0.14 -23.56
N PRO A 128 -18.60 0.11 -24.88
CA PRO A 128 -18.66 -1.14 -25.65
C PRO A 128 -17.37 -1.98 -25.62
N VAL A 129 -16.20 -1.34 -25.66
CA VAL A 129 -14.90 -2.03 -25.59
C VAL A 129 -14.65 -2.63 -24.21
N TRP A 130 -15.06 -1.94 -23.13
CA TRP A 130 -15.01 -2.50 -21.78
C TRP A 130 -15.91 -3.73 -21.63
N GLU A 131 -17.15 -3.67 -22.13
CA GLU A 131 -18.09 -4.79 -22.07
C GLU A 131 -17.58 -6.01 -22.85
N ALA A 132 -17.00 -5.81 -24.03
CA ALA A 132 -16.37 -6.86 -24.81
C ALA A 132 -15.17 -7.50 -24.08
N GLU A 133 -14.33 -6.68 -23.42
CA GLU A 133 -13.21 -7.18 -22.61
C GLU A 133 -13.70 -7.98 -21.40
N GLN A 134 -14.77 -7.55 -20.72
CA GLN A 134 -15.36 -8.30 -19.61
C GLN A 134 -15.91 -9.66 -20.06
N GLN A 135 -16.58 -9.72 -21.21
CA GLN A 135 -17.02 -10.98 -21.81
C GLN A 135 -15.83 -11.89 -22.15
N ARG A 136 -14.75 -11.33 -22.73
CA ARG A 136 -13.52 -12.06 -23.05
C ARG A 136 -12.82 -12.62 -21.81
N ARG A 137 -12.71 -11.83 -20.73
CA ARG A 137 -12.18 -12.27 -19.41
C ARG A 137 -13.01 -13.42 -18.84
N ALA A 138 -14.33 -13.31 -18.84
CA ALA A 138 -15.23 -14.35 -18.35
C ALA A 138 -15.13 -15.65 -19.18
N ALA A 139 -15.04 -15.55 -20.51
CA ALA A 139 -14.86 -16.70 -21.39
C ALA A 139 -13.51 -17.42 -21.15
N ALA A 140 -12.43 -16.66 -20.96
CA ALA A 140 -11.10 -17.22 -20.67
C ALA A 140 -11.09 -18.03 -19.36
N VAL A 141 -11.72 -17.53 -18.29
CA VAL A 141 -11.84 -18.24 -17.00
C VAL A 141 -12.66 -19.53 -17.15
N ARG A 142 -13.75 -19.52 -17.93
CA ARG A 142 -14.56 -20.72 -18.22
C ARG A 142 -13.73 -21.79 -18.96
N ALA A 143 -13.02 -21.40 -20.02
CA ALA A 143 -12.17 -22.30 -20.80
C ALA A 143 -10.99 -22.86 -19.97
N GLN A 144 -10.39 -22.05 -19.10
CA GLN A 144 -9.32 -22.51 -18.20
C GLN A 144 -9.83 -23.52 -17.17
N ARG A 145 -11.04 -23.34 -16.64
CA ARG A 145 -11.69 -24.32 -15.73
C ARG A 145 -11.94 -25.64 -16.44
N GLN A 146 -12.51 -25.62 -17.66
CA GLN A 146 -12.75 -26.84 -18.45
C GLN A 146 -11.45 -27.63 -18.71
N LYS A 147 -10.35 -26.95 -19.07
CA LYS A 147 -9.03 -27.58 -19.26
C LYS A 147 -8.38 -28.13 -17.97
N ARG A 148 -8.94 -27.84 -16.79
CA ARG A 148 -8.47 -28.35 -15.47
C ARG A 148 -9.45 -29.37 -14.86
N SER A 149 -10.35 -29.93 -15.66
CA SER A 149 -11.21 -31.05 -15.25
C SER A 149 -10.35 -32.24 -14.79
N PRO A 150 -10.75 -33.01 -13.76
CA PRO A 150 -9.86 -34.01 -13.18
C PRO A 150 -9.50 -35.11 -14.17
N LYS A 151 -8.20 -35.33 -14.37
CA LYS A 151 -7.71 -36.64 -14.84
C LYS A 151 -7.92 -37.61 -13.67
N GLU A 152 -8.66 -38.70 -13.89
CA GLU A 152 -8.97 -39.67 -12.84
C GLU A 152 -7.72 -40.10 -12.07
N THR A 153 -7.75 -39.94 -10.75
CA THR A 153 -6.80 -40.61 -9.87
C THR A 153 -7.17 -42.09 -9.81
N GLN A 154 -6.74 -42.86 -10.81
CA GLN A 154 -6.88 -44.31 -10.80
C GLN A 154 -6.22 -44.85 -9.53
N GLN A 155 -7.03 -45.44 -8.65
CA GLN A 155 -6.59 -46.02 -7.40
C GLN A 155 -5.82 -47.31 -7.70
N GLN A 156 -4.49 -47.22 -7.76
CA GLN A 156 -3.63 -48.39 -7.78
C GLN A 156 -2.99 -48.60 -6.41
N GLY A 157 -3.56 -49.55 -5.66
CA GLY A 157 -2.90 -50.24 -4.57
C GLY A 157 -3.14 -51.75 -4.68
N PRO A 158 -2.56 -52.58 -3.79
CA PRO A 158 -1.59 -52.25 -2.76
C PRO A 158 -0.16 -52.67 -3.14
N SER A 159 0.84 -52.14 -2.42
CA SER A 159 2.21 -52.65 -2.53
C SER A 159 2.31 -54.09 -2.02
N ARG A 160 2.82 -55.01 -2.84
CA ARG A 160 3.22 -56.37 -2.44
C ARG A 160 4.56 -56.77 -3.03
N PHE A 161 5.60 -56.58 -2.22
CA PHE A 161 6.81 -57.41 -2.10
C PHE A 161 7.33 -58.16 -3.35
N THR A 162 8.54 -57.78 -3.75
CA THR A 162 9.62 -58.77 -3.93
C THR A 162 10.88 -58.28 -3.19
N ALA A 163 11.28 -59.00 -2.16
CA ALA A 163 12.68 -59.03 -1.73
C ALA A 163 13.46 -59.94 -2.73
N VAL A 164 14.79 -60.07 -2.78
CA VAL A 164 15.80 -60.11 -1.71
C VAL A 164 17.16 -59.77 -2.32
N ASN A 165 18.03 -59.04 -1.60
CA ASN A 165 19.43 -59.46 -1.48
C ASN A 165 20.00 -59.10 -0.09
N GLN A 166 21.04 -59.81 0.35
CA GLN A 166 21.32 -60.03 1.77
C GLN A 166 22.54 -59.28 2.29
N LYS A 167 22.30 -58.46 3.32
CA LYS A 167 22.93 -58.52 4.66
C LYS A 167 24.35 -59.10 4.77
N LYS A 168 25.27 -58.32 5.36
CA LYS A 168 26.39 -58.84 6.16
C LYS A 168 26.21 -58.43 7.64
N LEU A 169 26.53 -59.34 8.57
CA LEU A 169 26.53 -59.18 10.04
C LEU A 169 27.82 -58.40 10.46
N ALA A 170 27.88 -57.46 11.41
CA ALA A 170 27.36 -57.40 12.81
C ALA A 170 28.02 -58.46 13.74
N PRO A 171 28.02 -58.31 15.09
CA PRO A 171 27.48 -57.24 15.97
C PRO A 171 28.64 -56.52 16.74
N GLU A 172 28.65 -55.96 17.98
CA GLU A 172 27.75 -55.52 19.12
C GLU A 172 28.64 -54.61 20.04
N LEU A 173 28.29 -53.89 21.14
CA LEU A 173 27.10 -53.58 21.98
C LEU A 173 26.74 -52.07 21.84
N THR A 174 25.86 -51.30 22.55
CA THR A 174 25.07 -51.30 23.81
C THR A 174 25.79 -50.78 25.11
N PRO A 175 25.11 -50.30 26.19
CA PRO A 175 25.10 -48.84 26.53
C PRO A 175 25.22 -48.47 28.05
N SER A 176 25.06 -47.19 28.44
CA SER A 176 24.28 -46.66 29.62
C SER A 176 24.72 -45.26 30.11
N GLY A 177 23.75 -44.49 30.65
CA GLY A 177 23.94 -43.45 31.69
C GLY A 177 24.61 -42.12 31.28
N GLU A 178 24.45 -41.01 32.04
CA GLU A 178 23.46 -40.65 33.07
C GLU A 178 23.46 -39.12 33.25
N ALA A 179 22.45 -38.52 33.89
CA ALA A 179 22.41 -37.07 34.21
C ALA A 179 22.60 -36.85 35.72
N PRO A 180 23.26 -35.76 36.16
CA PRO A 180 22.48 -34.71 36.83
C PRO A 180 22.98 -33.24 36.71
N THR A 181 22.02 -32.33 36.84
CA THR A 181 21.96 -31.09 37.69
C THR A 181 23.23 -30.30 38.07
N GLU A 182 23.23 -28.96 37.84
CA GLU A 182 23.36 -27.92 38.90
C GLU A 182 23.15 -26.44 38.45
N ARG A 183 23.03 -25.51 39.41
CA ARG A 183 22.82 -24.03 39.33
C ARG A 183 22.97 -23.40 40.75
N PRO A 184 23.14 -22.07 40.93
CA PRO A 184 23.97 -21.05 40.26
C PRO A 184 25.10 -20.59 41.26
N PRO A 185 25.62 -19.33 41.43
CA PRO A 185 25.09 -17.94 41.31
C PRO A 185 25.94 -17.06 40.33
N GLY A 186 25.92 -15.73 40.25
CA GLY A 186 25.25 -14.62 40.97
C GLY A 186 25.55 -13.25 40.30
N LEU A 187 25.02 -12.13 40.84
CA LEU A 187 25.28 -10.76 40.31
C LEU A 187 26.64 -10.19 40.78
N PRO A 188 27.09 -9.10 40.12
CA PRO A 188 27.36 -7.87 40.88
C PRO A 188 26.53 -6.67 40.42
N THR A 189 26.42 -5.68 41.32
CA THR A 189 25.68 -4.42 41.15
C THR A 189 26.61 -3.23 41.42
N GLN A 190 26.17 -2.00 41.10
CA GLN A 190 26.78 -0.71 41.48
C GLN A 190 27.98 -0.26 40.58
N THR A 191 28.30 1.04 40.41
CA THR A 191 27.76 2.26 41.07
C THR A 191 27.81 3.52 40.17
N SER A 192 27.00 4.51 40.56
CA SER A 192 27.05 5.95 40.24
C SER A 192 28.42 6.57 39.90
N THR A 193 28.45 7.36 38.80
CA THR A 193 28.92 8.77 38.67
C THR A 193 28.66 9.18 37.21
N GLY A 194 28.21 10.38 36.82
CA GLY A 194 27.95 11.62 37.55
C GLY A 194 28.42 12.81 36.69
N GLY A 195 27.51 13.51 36.02
CA GLY A 195 27.87 14.62 35.11
C GLY A 195 26.65 15.21 34.40
N ALA A 196 26.38 16.50 34.61
CA ALA A 196 25.22 17.18 34.06
C ALA A 196 25.62 18.22 33.02
N ILE A 197 24.91 18.26 31.88
CA ILE A 197 24.87 19.42 30.98
C ILE A 197 23.41 19.77 30.74
N ARG A 198 23.09 21.06 30.84
CA ARG A 198 21.76 21.61 30.57
C ARG A 198 21.67 21.98 29.08
N SER A 199 20.56 21.69 28.44
CA SER A 199 20.03 22.60 27.42
C SER A 199 18.50 22.56 27.42
N SER A 200 17.90 23.72 27.21
CA SER A 200 16.45 23.92 27.19
C SER A 200 15.89 23.64 25.80
N ASN A 201 14.74 22.97 25.72
CA ASN A 201 13.81 23.22 24.62
C ASN A 201 12.40 23.43 25.18
N GLY A 202 11.86 24.64 24.98
CA GLY A 202 10.66 25.12 25.66
C GLY A 202 9.39 24.91 24.84
N TYR A 203 8.75 23.75 25.01
CA TYR A 203 7.43 23.49 24.42
C TYR A 203 6.37 24.43 25.00
N ARG A 204 5.91 25.40 24.21
CA ARG A 204 4.79 26.29 24.56
C ARG A 204 3.47 25.68 24.13
N THR A 205 2.77 25.03 25.05
CA THR A 205 1.36 24.68 24.86
C THR A 205 0.50 25.96 24.95
N CYS A 206 -0.12 26.36 23.84
CA CYS A 206 -0.99 27.55 23.80
C CYS A 206 -2.46 27.13 23.83
N GLY A 207 -3.05 27.13 25.03
CA GLY A 207 -4.46 26.75 25.22
C GLY A 207 -5.42 27.86 24.80
N ALA A 208 -5.97 27.77 23.59
CA ALA A 208 -7.00 28.69 23.12
C ALA A 208 -8.33 28.46 23.83
N ARG A 209 -8.68 29.32 24.80
CA ARG A 209 -10.07 29.48 25.25
C ARG A 209 -10.81 30.38 24.25
N ALA A 210 -11.92 29.89 23.73
CA ALA A 210 -12.96 30.76 23.15
C ALA A 210 -13.86 31.30 24.27
N SER A 211 -14.36 32.51 24.07
CA SER A 211 -15.48 33.13 24.80
C SER A 211 -16.63 33.37 23.82
#